data_AF-A0A095ZI49-F1
#
_entry.id   AF-A0A095ZI49-F1
#
_cell.length_a   1.000
_cell.length_b   1.000
_cell.length_c   1.000
_cell.angle_alpha   90.00
_cell.angle_beta   90.00
_cell.angle_gamma   90.00
#
_symmetry.space_group_name_H-M   'P 1'
#
loop_
_entity.id
_entity.type
_entity.pdbx_description
1 polymer ?
#
loop_
_entity_poly.entity_id
_entity_poly.type
_entity_poly.pdbx_seq_one_letter_code
_entity_poly.pdbx_strand_id
1 'polypeptide(L)'
;MAYSFASGKVKQDTVLIPVKIIGESTSYDRKIAFNVDPSSTAQAGLQYEALHGMVTLPAGKVETYIKIVVFDKGLDKSDVSLTLNIVPNESFNLGYGDRLRAKLIITNQLVKPTYWDMPLSFYYGEYSKAKHRICIMLQGEDFPPTWDRTKVQTYMSYGRMVYNYLLKTPVWDEDTKTWITADWAPL
;
A
#
# COMPACT_ATOMS: atom_id res chain seq x y z
N MET A 1 -1.46 3.13 -7.54
CA MET A 1 -1.59 2.20 -6.40
C MET A 1 -0.81 2.75 -5.21
N ALA A 2 -1.10 2.31 -3.99
CA ALA A 2 -0.39 2.74 -2.78
C ALA A 2 0.06 1.51 -1.98
N TYR A 3 1.24 1.61 -1.38
CA TYR A 3 1.82 0.63 -0.47
C TYR A 3 2.14 1.33 0.85
N SER A 4 1.67 0.75 1.97
CA SER A 4 1.83 1.34 3.29
C SER A 4 2.65 0.45 4.22
N PHE A 5 3.68 1.04 4.83
CA PHE A 5 4.44 0.47 5.93
C PHE A 5 3.79 0.71 7.30
N ALA A 6 2.62 1.35 7.34
CA ALA A 6 1.98 1.78 8.59
C ALA A 6 1.63 0.62 9.55
N SER A 7 1.70 -0.63 9.08
CA SER A 7 1.64 -1.81 9.96
C SER A 7 2.80 -1.91 10.96
N GLY A 8 3.95 -1.27 10.67
CA GLY A 8 5.17 -1.27 11.48
C GLY A 8 5.87 -2.63 11.59
N LYS A 9 5.36 -3.68 10.92
CA LYS A 9 5.85 -5.06 11.04
C LYS A 9 7.09 -5.36 10.22
N VAL A 10 7.21 -4.72 9.06
CA VAL A 10 8.29 -4.95 8.10
C VAL A 10 8.88 -3.61 7.71
N LYS A 11 10.20 -3.55 7.62
CA LYS A 11 10.93 -2.35 7.16
C LYS A 11 11.20 -2.37 5.65
N GLN A 12 10.90 -3.50 5.02
CA GLN A 12 11.14 -3.78 3.61
C GLN A 12 10.07 -4.73 3.09
N ASP A 13 9.57 -4.48 1.89
CA ASP A 13 8.66 -5.39 1.18
C ASP A 13 8.82 -5.26 -0.34
N THR A 14 8.25 -6.20 -1.10
CA THR A 14 8.29 -6.23 -2.56
C THR A 14 6.92 -5.97 -3.15
N VAL A 15 6.77 -4.83 -3.82
CA VAL A 15 5.56 -4.49 -4.58
C VAL A 15 5.70 -5.02 -6.01
N LEU A 16 4.67 -5.72 -6.48
CA LEU A 16 4.58 -6.23 -7.85
C LEU A 16 3.67 -5.34 -8.68
N ILE A 17 4.23 -4.65 -9.67
CA ILE A 17 3.45 -3.87 -10.64
C ILE A 17 3.22 -4.74 -11.88
N PRO A 18 1.96 -5.13 -12.19
CA PRO A 18 1.67 -5.92 -13.38
C PRO A 18 1.91 -5.11 -14.65
N VAL A 19 2.53 -5.73 -15.64
CA VAL A 19 2.77 -5.19 -16.98
C VAL A 19 2.22 -6.18 -17.99
N LYS A 20 1.36 -5.67 -18.89
CA LYS A 20 0.72 -6.45 -19.94
C LYS A 20 1.13 -5.92 -21.31
N ILE A 21 1.35 -6.84 -22.24
CA ILE A 21 1.62 -6.49 -23.63
C ILE A 21 0.34 -6.52 -24.46
N ILE A 22 0.40 -5.89 -25.63
CA ILE A 22 -0.63 -5.96 -26.66
C ILE A 22 -0.07 -6.84 -27.79
N GLY A 23 -0.86 -7.81 -28.24
CA GLY A 23 -0.47 -8.77 -29.28
C GLY A 23 -0.20 -10.17 -28.72
N GLU A 24 0.36 -11.03 -29.57
CA GLU A 24 0.56 -12.45 -29.27
C GLU A 24 1.82 -12.71 -28.41
N SER A 25 1.79 -13.85 -27.70
CA SER A 25 2.96 -14.38 -27.03
C SER A 25 3.97 -14.95 -28.04
N THR A 26 5.25 -14.80 -27.76
CA THR A 26 6.35 -15.37 -28.56
C THR A 26 6.94 -16.60 -27.90
N SER A 27 7.65 -17.44 -28.66
CA SER A 27 8.36 -18.62 -28.14
C SER A 27 9.70 -18.30 -27.46
N TYR A 28 10.09 -17.03 -27.38
CA TYR A 28 11.32 -16.55 -26.75
C TYR A 28 11.04 -15.38 -25.80
N ASP A 29 11.95 -15.20 -24.84
CA ASP A 29 11.90 -14.14 -23.84
C ASP A 29 12.08 -12.75 -24.48
N ARG A 30 11.25 -11.79 -24.07
CA ARG A 30 11.35 -10.40 -24.52
C ARG A 30 11.62 -9.48 -23.34
N LYS A 31 12.36 -8.40 -23.58
CA LYS A 31 12.59 -7.37 -22.55
C LYS A 31 11.59 -6.25 -22.72
N ILE A 32 11.01 -5.77 -21.62
CA ILE A 32 10.22 -4.55 -21.57
C ILE A 32 11.06 -3.50 -20.85
N ALA A 33 11.23 -2.34 -21.49
CA ALA A 33 12.01 -1.24 -20.94
C ALA A 33 11.08 -0.23 -20.23
N PHE A 34 11.57 0.35 -19.13
CA PHE A 34 10.89 1.39 -18.39
C PHE A 34 11.89 2.36 -17.75
N ASN A 35 11.46 3.57 -17.42
CA ASN A 35 12.25 4.53 -16.67
C ASN A 35 11.49 5.07 -15.47
N VAL A 36 12.23 5.65 -14.52
CA VAL A 36 11.65 6.41 -13.42
C VAL A 36 11.39 7.83 -13.91
N ASP A 37 10.16 8.30 -13.72
CA ASP A 37 9.73 9.64 -14.08
C ASP A 37 10.38 10.68 -13.15
N PRO A 38 10.91 11.81 -13.66
CA PRO A 38 11.48 12.88 -12.83
C PRO A 38 10.51 13.51 -11.83
N SER A 39 9.18 13.37 -12.04
CA SER A 39 8.16 13.81 -11.08
C SER A 39 8.06 12.92 -9.84
N SER A 40 8.81 11.81 -9.79
CA SER A 40 8.90 10.94 -8.61
C SER A 40 9.55 11.68 -7.44
N THR A 41 8.92 11.59 -6.27
CA THR A 41 9.46 12.13 -5.01
C THR A 41 10.18 11.08 -4.18
N ALA A 42 10.00 9.79 -4.49
CA ALA A 42 10.72 8.70 -3.87
C ALA A 42 12.18 8.68 -4.34
N GLN A 43 13.12 8.41 -3.43
CA GLN A 43 14.56 8.36 -3.72
C GLN A 43 15.08 6.91 -3.72
N ALA A 44 15.87 6.58 -4.75
CA ALA A 44 16.53 5.29 -4.86
C ALA A 44 17.57 5.09 -3.74
N GLY A 45 17.65 3.89 -3.19
CA GLY A 45 18.49 3.54 -2.04
C GLY A 45 17.93 3.99 -0.69
N LEU A 46 16.93 4.90 -0.68
CA LEU A 46 16.27 5.37 0.53
C LEU A 46 14.88 4.76 0.69
N GLN A 47 13.95 5.00 -0.24
CA GLN A 47 12.57 4.46 -0.19
C GLN A 47 12.33 3.27 -1.12
N TYR A 48 13.19 3.06 -2.11
CA TYR A 48 13.13 1.89 -2.98
C TYR A 48 14.51 1.49 -3.48
N GLU A 49 14.69 0.24 -3.85
CA GLU A 49 15.93 -0.26 -4.46
C GLU A 49 16.09 0.30 -5.88
N ALA A 50 17.34 0.62 -6.28
CA ALA A 50 17.60 1.13 -7.62
C ALA A 50 17.12 0.14 -8.70
N LEU A 51 16.35 0.64 -9.67
CA LEU A 51 15.75 -0.18 -10.72
C LEU A 51 16.65 -0.21 -11.95
N HIS A 52 16.80 -1.39 -12.55
CA HIS A 52 17.62 -1.61 -13.76
C HIS A 52 16.91 -1.21 -15.07
N GLY A 53 15.70 -0.64 -15.01
CA GLY A 53 14.96 -0.13 -16.17
C GLY A 53 14.51 -1.18 -17.20
N MET A 54 14.64 -2.47 -16.88
CA MET A 54 14.20 -3.57 -17.74
C MET A 54 13.55 -4.68 -16.93
N VAL A 55 12.52 -5.29 -17.49
CA VAL A 55 11.88 -6.51 -16.98
C VAL A 55 11.75 -7.55 -18.10
N THR A 56 12.00 -8.81 -17.77
CA THR A 56 11.83 -9.92 -18.72
C THR A 56 10.38 -10.38 -18.74
N LEU A 57 9.81 -10.45 -19.94
CA LEU A 57 8.58 -11.17 -20.25
C LEU A 57 8.97 -12.57 -20.76
N PRO A 58 8.67 -13.65 -20.00
CA PRO A 58 9.02 -15.00 -20.42
C PRO A 58 8.30 -15.43 -21.70
N ALA A 59 8.91 -16.35 -22.44
CA ALA A 59 8.28 -17.03 -23.56
C ALA A 59 6.89 -17.59 -23.21
N GLY A 60 5.93 -17.46 -24.14
CA GLY A 60 4.55 -17.93 -23.97
C GLY A 60 3.71 -17.09 -22.99
N LYS A 61 4.23 -15.98 -22.46
CA LYS A 61 3.49 -15.07 -21.56
C LYS A 61 3.16 -13.75 -22.25
N VAL A 62 2.07 -13.13 -21.78
CA VAL A 62 1.61 -11.78 -22.18
C VAL A 62 1.55 -10.82 -20.99
N GLU A 63 1.89 -11.31 -19.80
CA GLU A 63 1.91 -10.56 -18.55
C GLU A 63 3.18 -10.91 -17.77
N THR A 64 3.79 -9.90 -17.16
CA THR A 64 4.93 -10.03 -16.23
C THR A 64 4.79 -8.96 -15.12
N TYR A 65 5.72 -8.93 -14.17
CA TYR A 65 5.69 -8.01 -13.04
C TYR A 65 7.01 -7.25 -12.90
N ILE A 66 6.93 -5.92 -12.78
CA ILE A 66 8.05 -5.12 -12.28
C ILE A 66 8.07 -5.28 -10.76
N LYS A 67 9.15 -5.88 -10.25
CA LYS A 67 9.37 -6.05 -8.81
C LYS A 67 10.05 -4.80 -8.27
N ILE A 68 9.44 -4.16 -7.29
CA ILE A 68 9.98 -2.96 -6.65
C ILE A 68 10.13 -3.28 -5.16
N VAL A 69 11.38 -3.36 -4.71
CA VAL A 69 11.68 -3.46 -3.29
C VAL A 69 11.57 -2.06 -2.69
N VAL A 70 10.68 -1.90 -1.73
CA VAL A 70 10.39 -0.63 -1.04
C VAL A 70 10.89 -0.69 0.40
N PHE A 71 11.19 0.47 0.99
CA PHE A 71 11.67 0.63 2.37
C PHE A 71 10.85 1.66 3.14
N ASP A 72 10.77 1.50 4.46
CA ASP A 72 10.04 2.40 5.38
C ASP A 72 10.78 3.71 5.73
N LYS A 73 11.96 3.95 5.13
CA LYS A 73 12.88 5.02 5.53
C LYS A 73 12.42 6.41 5.08
N GLY A 74 12.38 7.37 6.00
CA GLY A 74 12.12 8.78 5.67
C GLY A 74 10.67 9.07 5.28
N LEU A 75 9.73 8.22 5.73
CA LEU A 75 8.29 8.35 5.49
C LEU A 75 7.53 8.96 6.69
N ASP A 76 8.26 9.41 7.71
CA ASP A 76 7.68 9.88 8.98
C ASP A 76 6.84 11.16 8.82
N LYS A 77 7.22 12.02 7.87
CA LYS A 77 6.62 13.36 7.69
C LYS A 77 5.66 13.44 6.51
N SER A 78 5.82 12.61 5.49
CA SER A 78 5.02 12.68 4.26
C SER A 78 5.17 11.42 3.41
N ASP A 79 4.16 11.14 2.61
CA ASP A 79 4.18 10.09 1.59
C ASP A 79 5.10 10.49 0.43
N VAL A 80 5.73 9.50 -0.18
CA VAL A 80 6.48 9.70 -1.42
C VAL A 80 5.84 8.93 -2.55
N SER A 81 6.13 9.32 -3.78
CA SER A 81 5.62 8.63 -4.96
C SER A 81 6.75 8.27 -5.93
N LEU A 82 6.68 7.05 -6.42
CA LEU A 82 7.50 6.52 -7.49
C LEU A 82 6.62 6.35 -8.72
N THR A 83 6.97 7.02 -9.79
CA THR A 83 6.25 6.94 -11.06
C THR A 83 7.16 6.30 -12.10
N LEU A 84 6.66 5.25 -12.75
CA LEU A 84 7.34 4.53 -13.82
C LEU A 84 6.66 4.82 -15.15
N ASN A 85 7.45 5.04 -16.20
CA ASN A 85 6.95 5.11 -17.57
C ASN A 85 7.54 3.97 -18.41
N ILE A 86 6.69 3.29 -19.17
CA ILE A 86 7.14 2.36 -20.21
C ILE A 86 7.79 3.16 -21.33
N VAL A 87 8.94 2.69 -21.81
CA VAL A 87 9.65 3.29 -22.95
C VAL A 87 9.76 2.27 -24.08
N PRO A 88 9.73 2.72 -25.35
CA PRO A 88 9.88 1.82 -26.48
C PRO A 88 11.28 1.18 -26.49
N ASN A 89 11.38 -0.03 -27.01
CA ASN A 89 12.65 -0.72 -27.23
C ASN A 89 12.56 -1.64 -28.47
N GLU A 90 13.61 -2.45 -28.70
CA GLU A 90 13.67 -3.37 -29.84
C GLU A 90 12.52 -4.41 -29.88
N SER A 91 11.96 -4.75 -28.73
CA SER A 91 10.90 -5.78 -28.61
C SER A 91 9.49 -5.21 -28.61
N PHE A 92 9.29 -3.96 -28.15
CA PHE A 92 7.98 -3.36 -27.95
C PHE A 92 7.96 -1.87 -28.28
N ASN A 93 6.91 -1.48 -29.02
CA ASN A 93 6.51 -0.08 -29.18
C ASN A 93 5.49 0.32 -28.11
N LEU A 94 5.30 1.63 -27.94
CA LEU A 94 4.31 2.17 -27.03
C LEU A 94 2.88 1.84 -27.51
N GLY A 95 2.07 1.31 -26.61
CA GLY A 95 0.65 1.06 -26.83
C GLY A 95 -0.22 2.27 -26.51
N TYR A 96 -1.33 2.04 -25.80
CA TYR A 96 -2.25 3.10 -25.39
C TYR A 96 -1.60 4.07 -24.39
N GLY A 97 -1.54 5.36 -24.74
CA GLY A 97 -0.80 6.38 -23.99
C GLY A 97 -1.23 6.55 -22.53
N ASP A 98 -2.50 6.32 -22.22
CA ASP A 98 -3.06 6.38 -20.87
C ASP A 98 -2.64 5.20 -19.96
N ARG A 99 -2.05 4.14 -20.53
CA ARG A 99 -1.63 2.92 -19.82
C ARG A 99 -0.12 2.72 -19.77
N LEU A 100 0.66 3.71 -20.18
CA LEU A 100 2.13 3.64 -20.17
C LEU A 100 2.74 4.08 -18.84
N ARG A 101 1.93 4.60 -17.92
CA ARG A 101 2.37 5.21 -16.66
C ARG A 101 1.82 4.47 -15.46
N ALA A 102 2.70 4.06 -14.55
CA ALA A 102 2.33 3.45 -13.28
C ALA A 102 2.84 4.32 -12.13
N LYS A 103 1.94 4.72 -11.23
CA LYS A 103 2.30 5.47 -10.01
C LYS A 103 2.12 4.58 -8.77
N LEU A 104 3.20 4.41 -8.03
CA LEU A 104 3.28 3.77 -6.72
C LEU A 104 3.46 4.84 -5.65
N ILE A 105 2.54 4.92 -4.70
CA ILE A 105 2.69 5.75 -3.51
C ILE A 105 3.28 4.88 -2.40
N ILE A 106 4.38 5.31 -1.81
CA ILE A 106 5.03 4.64 -0.68
C ILE A 106 4.79 5.52 0.54
N THR A 107 4.13 4.97 1.56
CA THR A 107 3.72 5.72 2.75
C THR A 107 3.98 4.93 4.03
N ASN A 108 4.23 5.65 5.12
CA ASN A 108 4.16 5.11 6.48
C ASN A 108 2.97 5.72 7.26
N GLN A 109 2.09 6.42 6.55
CA GLN A 109 0.87 6.97 7.08
C GLN A 109 -0.23 5.92 6.99
N LEU A 110 -1.07 5.91 8.02
CA LEU A 110 -2.29 5.14 8.04
C LEU A 110 -3.30 5.76 7.08
N VAL A 111 -3.65 5.01 6.04
CA VAL A 111 -4.70 5.38 5.11
C VAL A 111 -6.03 4.93 5.70
N LYS A 112 -6.93 5.89 5.93
CA LYS A 112 -8.28 5.60 6.41
C LYS A 112 -8.97 4.62 5.43
N PRO A 113 -9.37 3.42 5.88
CA PRO A 113 -10.14 2.51 5.04
C PRO A 113 -11.46 3.14 4.62
N THR A 114 -11.88 2.95 3.37
CA THR A 114 -13.15 3.51 2.84
C THR A 114 -14.37 3.02 3.60
N TYR A 115 -14.28 1.82 4.18
CA TYR A 115 -15.31 1.18 4.98
C TYR A 115 -15.11 1.40 6.49
N TRP A 116 -14.27 2.38 6.87
CA TRP A 116 -14.12 2.77 8.27
C TRP A 116 -15.44 3.32 8.81
N ASP A 117 -15.99 4.35 8.15
CA ASP A 117 -17.20 5.03 8.61
C ASP A 117 -18.41 4.09 8.62
N MET A 118 -18.42 3.09 7.74
CA MET A 118 -19.34 1.96 7.80
C MET A 118 -18.74 0.77 7.03
N PRO A 119 -18.70 -0.45 7.61
CA PRO A 119 -19.26 -0.84 8.90
C PRO A 119 -18.25 -0.87 10.07
N LEU A 120 -16.96 -0.57 9.89
CA LEU A 120 -15.97 -0.73 10.98
C LEU A 120 -16.25 0.19 12.18
N SER A 121 -16.84 1.35 11.97
CA SER A 121 -17.21 2.29 13.04
C SER A 121 -18.13 1.66 14.08
N PHE A 122 -18.91 0.64 13.72
CA PHE A 122 -19.71 -0.14 14.67
C PHE A 122 -18.87 -0.89 15.71
N TYR A 123 -17.62 -1.22 15.36
CA TYR A 123 -16.71 -1.99 16.21
C TYR A 123 -15.60 -1.13 16.81
N TYR A 124 -15.16 -0.09 16.09
CA TYR A 124 -14.01 0.76 16.46
C TYR A 124 -14.38 2.23 16.74
N GLY A 125 -15.62 2.65 16.51
CA GLY A 125 -16.05 4.04 16.66
C GLY A 125 -15.45 4.97 15.60
N GLU A 126 -15.38 6.27 15.92
CA GLU A 126 -14.84 7.28 15.01
C GLU A 126 -13.37 7.02 14.64
N TYR A 127 -13.01 7.37 13.40
CA TYR A 127 -11.65 7.20 12.90
C TYR A 127 -10.69 8.20 13.54
N SER A 128 -9.56 7.68 14.01
CA SER A 128 -8.37 8.47 14.27
C SER A 128 -7.16 7.65 13.84
N LYS A 129 -6.08 8.33 13.45
CA LYS A 129 -4.83 7.63 13.08
C LYS A 129 -4.24 6.93 14.30
N ALA A 130 -4.27 7.56 15.48
CA ALA A 130 -3.81 6.90 16.71
C ALA A 130 -4.61 5.62 17.00
N LYS A 131 -5.94 5.65 16.82
CA LYS A 131 -6.79 4.48 16.99
C LYS A 131 -6.47 3.37 15.99
N HIS A 132 -6.31 3.73 14.71
CA HIS A 132 -5.94 2.77 13.67
C HIS A 132 -4.56 2.13 13.93
N ARG A 133 -3.58 2.85 14.51
CA ARG A 133 -2.33 2.22 14.99
C ARG A 133 -2.58 1.16 16.06
N ILE A 134 -3.44 1.44 17.04
CA ILE A 134 -3.80 0.48 18.10
C ILE A 134 -4.51 -0.73 17.52
N CYS A 135 -5.41 -0.52 16.55
CA CYS A 135 -6.08 -1.60 15.83
C CYS A 135 -5.06 -2.55 15.21
N ILE A 136 -4.09 -2.03 14.45
CA ILE A 136 -3.02 -2.82 13.85
C ILE A 136 -2.17 -3.53 14.91
N MET A 137 -1.81 -2.82 15.99
CA MET A 137 -0.98 -3.36 17.07
C MET A 137 -1.62 -4.59 17.71
N LEU A 138 -2.93 -4.53 17.98
CA LEU A 138 -3.68 -5.63 18.61
C LEU A 138 -4.07 -6.74 17.62
N GLN A 139 -4.38 -6.38 16.37
CA GLN A 139 -4.76 -7.34 15.32
C GLN A 139 -3.57 -8.08 14.72
N GLY A 140 -2.42 -7.42 14.69
CA GLY A 140 -1.25 -7.88 13.97
C GLY A 140 -1.37 -7.73 12.44
N GLU A 141 -2.36 -7.07 11.89
CA GLU A 141 -2.43 -6.79 10.47
C GLU A 141 -3.16 -5.48 10.23
N ASP A 142 -2.89 -4.86 9.08
CA ASP A 142 -3.66 -3.69 8.63
C ASP A 142 -4.97 -4.12 7.97
N PHE A 143 -5.93 -3.20 7.94
CA PHE A 143 -7.21 -3.41 7.30
C PHE A 143 -7.01 -3.56 5.78
N PRO A 144 -7.60 -4.59 5.14
CA PRO A 144 -7.49 -4.78 3.70
C PRO A 144 -8.07 -3.60 2.92
N PRO A 145 -7.65 -3.37 1.66
CA PRO A 145 -8.14 -2.24 0.86
C PRO A 145 -9.65 -2.33 0.54
N THR A 146 -10.21 -3.53 0.55
CA THR A 146 -11.65 -3.77 0.33
C THR A 146 -12.25 -4.54 1.49
N TRP A 147 -13.53 -4.31 1.75
CA TRP A 147 -14.26 -5.00 2.81
C TRP A 147 -14.31 -6.51 2.57
N ASP A 148 -13.83 -7.27 3.55
CA ASP A 148 -13.90 -8.73 3.58
C ASP A 148 -14.97 -9.17 4.59
N ARG A 149 -16.09 -9.68 4.06
CA ARG A 149 -17.22 -10.17 4.88
C ARG A 149 -16.85 -11.37 5.74
N THR A 150 -15.80 -12.12 5.40
CA THR A 150 -15.36 -13.27 6.21
C THR A 150 -14.67 -12.83 7.50
N LYS A 151 -14.13 -11.60 7.54
CA LYS A 151 -13.44 -11.03 8.70
C LYS A 151 -14.35 -10.31 9.70
N VAL A 152 -15.68 -10.29 9.49
CA VAL A 152 -16.64 -9.58 10.36
C VAL A 152 -16.51 -9.98 11.83
N GLN A 153 -16.53 -11.30 12.10
CA GLN A 153 -16.43 -11.81 13.47
C GLN A 153 -15.09 -11.45 14.12
N THR A 154 -14.03 -11.45 13.32
CA THR A 154 -12.68 -11.05 13.72
C THR A 154 -12.65 -9.57 14.10
N TYR A 155 -13.24 -8.70 13.28
CA TYR A 155 -13.33 -7.27 13.57
C TYR A 155 -14.17 -6.95 14.82
N MET A 156 -15.26 -7.68 15.07
CA MET A 156 -16.02 -7.56 16.33
C MET A 156 -15.15 -7.90 17.55
N SER A 157 -14.42 -9.02 17.48
CA SER A 157 -13.54 -9.46 18.58
C SER A 157 -12.45 -8.44 18.86
N TYR A 158 -11.77 -7.98 17.81
CA TYR A 158 -10.70 -7.00 17.96
C TYR A 158 -11.21 -5.61 18.32
N GLY A 159 -12.39 -5.20 17.86
CA GLY A 159 -13.05 -3.97 18.29
C GLY A 159 -13.24 -3.93 19.81
N ARG A 160 -13.68 -5.04 20.41
CA ARG A 160 -13.78 -5.18 21.88
C ARG A 160 -12.41 -5.14 22.55
N MET A 161 -11.37 -5.72 21.95
CA MET A 161 -10.00 -5.65 22.49
C MET A 161 -9.45 -4.23 22.45
N VAL A 162 -9.63 -3.50 21.35
CA VAL A 162 -9.24 -2.09 21.20
C VAL A 162 -9.99 -1.22 22.21
N TYR A 163 -11.30 -1.43 22.37
CA TYR A 163 -12.12 -0.76 23.38
C TYR A 163 -11.56 -0.98 24.80
N ASN A 164 -11.33 -2.25 25.18
CA ASN A 164 -10.78 -2.59 26.50
C ASN A 164 -9.37 -2.05 26.73
N TYR A 165 -8.57 -1.94 25.67
CA TYR A 165 -7.24 -1.35 25.73
C TYR A 165 -7.33 0.16 26.02
N LEU A 166 -8.15 0.88 25.28
CA LEU A 166 -8.33 2.33 25.42
C LEU A 166 -9.03 2.73 26.72
N LEU A 167 -9.84 1.84 27.32
CA LEU A 167 -10.37 2.03 28.68
C LEU A 167 -9.25 2.14 29.72
N LYS A 168 -8.16 1.37 29.55
CA LYS A 168 -7.04 1.31 30.49
C LYS A 168 -5.92 2.27 30.13
N THR A 169 -5.74 2.52 28.84
CA THR A 169 -4.62 3.26 28.27
C THR A 169 -5.15 4.27 27.25
N PRO A 170 -5.70 5.42 27.71
CA PRO A 170 -6.05 6.49 26.80
C PRO A 170 -4.78 7.00 26.10
N VAL A 171 -4.89 7.31 24.81
CA VAL A 171 -3.75 7.72 23.98
C VAL A 171 -3.99 9.12 23.43
N TRP A 172 -2.99 9.99 23.51
CA TRP A 172 -3.03 11.30 22.89
C TRP A 172 -2.81 11.20 21.38
N ASP A 173 -3.71 11.77 20.59
CA ASP A 173 -3.57 11.88 19.13
C ASP A 173 -3.07 13.28 18.76
N GLU A 174 -1.82 13.35 18.30
CA GLU A 174 -1.17 14.61 17.89
C GLU A 174 -1.82 15.25 16.66
N ASP A 175 -2.49 14.46 15.81
CA ASP A 175 -3.12 14.97 14.58
C ASP A 175 -4.45 15.66 14.91
N THR A 176 -5.25 15.10 15.81
CA THR A 176 -6.55 15.66 16.22
C THR A 176 -6.48 16.52 17.47
N LYS A 177 -5.34 16.51 18.18
CA LYS A 177 -5.13 17.18 19.48
C LYS A 177 -6.18 16.79 20.53
N THR A 178 -6.56 15.51 20.52
CA THR A 178 -7.57 14.96 21.43
C THR A 178 -7.09 13.65 22.05
N TRP A 179 -7.61 13.35 23.24
CA TRP A 179 -7.44 12.04 23.84
C TRP A 179 -8.36 11.03 23.17
N ILE A 180 -7.77 9.97 22.62
CA ILE A 180 -8.50 8.80 22.17
C ILE A 180 -8.78 7.95 23.39
N THR A 181 -10.07 7.81 23.69
CA THR A 181 -10.57 7.02 24.80
C THR A 181 -11.60 6.01 24.28
N ALA A 182 -12.09 5.16 25.17
CA ALA A 182 -13.11 4.17 24.85
C ALA A 182 -14.51 4.81 24.95
N ASP A 183 -14.84 5.67 24.00
CA ASP A 183 -16.05 6.50 23.96
C ASP A 183 -17.22 5.90 23.17
N TRP A 184 -17.06 4.69 22.61
CA TRP A 184 -18.10 3.98 21.87
C TRP A 184 -18.47 2.65 22.52
N ALA A 185 -19.67 2.13 22.26
CA ALA A 185 -20.03 0.76 22.63
C ALA A 185 -19.82 -0.15 21.40
N PRO A 186 -18.83 -1.06 21.39
CA PRO A 186 -18.63 -1.97 20.27
C PRO A 186 -19.82 -2.95 20.17
N LEU A 187 -20.47 -3.00 19.00
CA LEU A 187 -21.51 -3.98 18.68
C LEU A 187 -20.92 -5.41 18.66
#